data_AF-A0A534SQ04-F1
#
_entry.id   AF-A0A534SQ04-F1
#
_cell.length_a   1.000
_cell.length_b   1.000
_cell.length_c   1.000
_cell.angle_alpha   90.00
_cell.angle_beta   90.00
_cell.angle_gamma   90.00
#
_symmetry.space_group_name_H-M   'P 1'
#
loop_
_entity.id
_entity.type
_entity.pdbx_description
1 polymer ?
#
loop_
_entity_poly.entity_id
_entity_poly.type
_entity_poly.pdbx_seq_one_letter_code
_entity_poly.pdbx_strand_id
1 'polypeptide(L)'
;MRSQRWRRRGLLVALALVTAVPARLRASGTSPALVLSAAAGAAVGDQRSVALEGSFDFANAVQVAYPLNLVVFQGSRFVRYRVPGAAVAGDSPELADGQLTADELDAFGQEGSAAAAGVRIVTLVTDRIRIALPAGFTAGPTTAILYAVLPDSPVLSNPIDFTLP
;
A
#
# COMPACT_ATOMS: atom_id res chain seq x y z
N MET A 1 26.78 16.82 -84.60
CA MET A 1 26.24 15.45 -84.60
C MET A 1 27.34 14.47 -84.20
N ARG A 2 27.28 13.93 -82.98
CA ARG A 2 27.87 12.63 -82.58
C ARG A 2 27.28 12.25 -81.24
N SER A 3 27.03 10.96 -81.13
CA SER A 3 25.93 10.34 -80.40
C SER A 3 26.38 9.70 -79.10
N GLN A 4 25.44 9.64 -78.15
CA GLN A 4 25.18 8.49 -77.27
C GLN A 4 26.23 8.17 -76.19
N ARG A 5 25.81 8.24 -74.92
CA ARG A 5 25.71 7.06 -74.03
C ARG A 5 25.11 7.45 -72.69
N TRP A 6 23.95 6.87 -72.42
CA TRP A 6 23.33 6.75 -71.10
C TRP A 6 24.34 6.29 -70.05
N ARG A 7 24.36 6.96 -68.90
CA ARG A 7 24.80 6.38 -67.63
C ARG A 7 23.82 6.77 -66.55
N ARG A 8 22.90 5.83 -66.28
CA ARG A 8 22.21 5.72 -65.00
C ARG A 8 23.26 5.63 -63.89
N ARG A 9 23.23 6.56 -62.94
CA ARG A 9 23.85 6.47 -61.61
C ARG A 9 22.69 6.86 -60.68
N GLY A 10 22.10 5.94 -59.91
CA GLY A 10 22.71 5.26 -58.76
C GLY A 10 22.76 6.29 -57.62
N LEU A 11 22.32 6.04 -56.39
CA LEU A 11 21.94 4.83 -55.68
C LEU A 11 21.43 5.35 -54.31
N LEU A 12 20.33 4.79 -53.80
CA LEU A 12 19.98 4.65 -52.38
C LEU A 12 20.05 5.90 -51.46
N VAL A 13 18.87 6.50 -51.22
CA VAL A 13 18.60 7.28 -50.00
C VAL A 13 18.65 6.31 -48.82
N ALA A 14 19.74 6.36 -48.06
CA ALA A 14 19.86 5.64 -46.80
C ALA A 14 18.91 6.29 -45.78
N LEU A 15 17.76 5.65 -45.56
CA LEU A 15 16.86 5.96 -44.46
C LEU A 15 17.56 5.55 -43.17
N ALA A 16 18.24 6.50 -42.53
CA ALA A 16 18.80 6.31 -41.19
C ALA A 16 17.62 6.14 -40.22
N LEU A 17 17.26 4.87 -39.99
CA LEU A 17 16.36 4.46 -38.93
C LEU A 17 17.08 4.80 -37.61
N VAL A 18 16.78 5.97 -37.06
CA VAL A 18 17.14 6.34 -35.70
C VAL A 18 16.46 5.31 -34.81
N THR A 19 17.20 4.29 -34.40
CA THR A 19 16.83 3.41 -33.30
C THR A 19 16.95 4.25 -32.03
N ALA A 20 15.95 5.11 -31.81
CA ALA A 20 15.70 5.70 -30.51
C ALA A 20 15.38 4.54 -29.57
N VAL A 21 16.43 4.00 -28.94
CA VAL A 21 16.31 3.15 -27.76
C VAL A 21 15.37 3.92 -26.84
N PRO A 22 14.22 3.36 -26.43
CA PRO A 22 13.36 4.06 -25.49
C PRO A 22 14.21 4.26 -24.24
N ALA A 23 14.59 5.52 -24.01
CA ALA A 23 15.16 5.93 -22.74
C ALA A 23 14.16 5.42 -21.71
N ARG A 24 14.60 4.49 -20.85
CA ARG A 24 13.80 4.02 -19.73
C ARG A 24 13.53 5.26 -18.89
N LEU A 25 12.39 5.91 -19.12
CA LEU A 25 11.76 6.83 -18.21
C LEU A 25 11.57 6.01 -16.94
N ARG A 26 12.55 6.05 -16.04
CA ARG A 26 12.31 5.66 -14.67
C ARG A 26 11.25 6.63 -14.20
N ALA A 27 10.03 6.14 -14.03
CA ALA A 27 9.06 6.84 -13.23
C ALA A 27 9.77 7.14 -11.91
N SER A 28 10.07 8.41 -11.66
CA SER A 28 10.48 8.87 -10.35
C SER A 28 9.23 8.78 -9.49
N GLY A 29 8.89 7.56 -9.07
CA GLY A 29 7.83 7.33 -8.11
C GLY A 29 8.25 8.04 -6.84
N THR A 30 7.58 9.13 -6.51
CA THR A 30 7.72 9.75 -5.19
C THR A 30 7.23 8.72 -4.18
N SER A 31 8.05 8.39 -3.17
CA SER A 31 7.63 7.53 -2.07
C SER A 31 6.32 8.08 -1.48
N PRO A 32 5.28 7.25 -1.30
CA PRO A 32 3.98 7.71 -0.84
C PRO A 32 4.10 8.27 0.58
N ALA A 33 3.46 9.43 0.82
CA ALA A 33 3.38 10.00 2.15
C ALA A 33 2.27 9.30 2.94
N LEU A 34 2.66 8.38 3.82
CA LEU A 34 1.76 7.68 4.75
C LEU A 34 1.90 8.30 6.14
N VAL A 35 0.87 8.98 6.60
CA VAL A 35 0.84 9.64 7.93
C VAL A 35 -0.51 9.39 8.58
N LEU A 36 -0.49 8.90 9.82
CA LEU A 36 -1.67 8.80 10.68
C LEU A 36 -1.67 9.98 11.64
N SER A 37 -2.75 10.75 11.67
CA SER A 37 -2.86 11.99 12.44
C SER A 37 -3.84 11.88 13.62
N ALA A 38 -4.89 11.08 13.47
CA ALA A 38 -5.84 10.82 14.54
C ALA A 38 -6.40 9.40 14.44
N ALA A 39 -6.77 8.82 15.58
CA ALA A 39 -7.45 7.54 15.68
C ALA A 39 -8.46 7.59 16.83
N ALA A 40 -9.66 7.07 16.58
CA ALA A 40 -10.74 7.02 17.56
C ALA A 40 -11.46 5.67 17.51
N GLY A 41 -11.50 4.98 18.65
CA GLY A 41 -12.29 3.77 18.85
C GLY A 41 -13.76 4.11 19.14
N ALA A 42 -14.68 3.28 18.67
CA ALA A 42 -16.10 3.38 18.96
C ALA A 42 -16.73 1.99 19.09
N ALA A 43 -17.69 1.84 19.99
CA ALA A 43 -18.56 0.66 20.05
C ALA A 43 -19.72 0.82 19.04
N VAL A 44 -20.03 -0.23 18.29
CA VAL A 44 -21.11 -0.29 17.31
C VAL A 44 -21.84 -1.61 17.49
N GLY A 45 -22.96 -1.58 18.23
CA GLY A 45 -23.60 -2.81 18.69
C GLY A 45 -22.64 -3.63 19.56
N ASP A 46 -22.51 -4.91 19.26
CA ASP A 46 -21.59 -5.82 19.97
C ASP A 46 -20.17 -5.84 19.37
N GLN A 47 -19.88 -4.99 18.38
CA GLN A 47 -18.57 -4.89 17.74
C GLN A 47 -17.89 -3.55 18.04
N ARG A 48 -16.58 -3.51 17.81
CA ARG A 48 -15.78 -2.28 17.86
C ARG A 48 -15.44 -1.81 16.45
N SER A 49 -15.37 -0.51 16.29
CA SER A 49 -14.94 0.15 15.06
C SER A 49 -13.86 1.17 15.38
N VAL A 50 -13.03 1.47 14.38
CA VAL A 50 -12.02 2.51 14.49
C VAL A 50 -12.17 3.46 13.31
N ALA A 51 -12.12 4.75 13.59
CA ALA A 51 -11.93 5.80 12.60
C ALA A 51 -10.49 6.30 12.69
N LEU A 52 -9.78 6.29 11.56
CA LEU A 52 -8.41 6.78 11.41
C LEU A 52 -8.42 7.93 10.40
N GLU A 53 -7.67 8.99 10.72
CA GLU A 53 -7.51 10.16 9.86
C GLU A 53 -6.04 10.38 9.54
N GLY A 54 -5.75 10.82 8.32
CA GLY A 54 -4.36 10.95 7.88
C GLY A 54 -4.20 11.33 6.42
N SER A 55 -2.95 11.25 5.97
CA SER A 55 -2.58 11.35 4.56
C SER A 55 -2.08 10.00 4.09
N PHE A 56 -2.70 9.47 3.03
CA PHE A 56 -2.53 8.07 2.65
C PHE A 56 -2.08 7.87 1.20
N ASP A 57 -1.83 8.98 0.48
CA ASP A 57 -1.48 9.00 -0.94
C ASP A 57 -2.35 8.06 -1.82
N PHE A 58 -3.66 8.02 -1.53
CA PHE A 58 -4.60 7.10 -2.18
C PHE A 58 -4.69 7.28 -3.70
N ALA A 59 -4.53 8.50 -4.19
CA ALA A 59 -4.55 8.78 -5.62
C ALA A 59 -3.45 8.00 -6.34
N ASN A 60 -2.24 7.95 -5.78
CA ASN A 60 -1.16 7.13 -6.31
C ASN A 60 -1.36 5.65 -6.00
N ALA A 61 -1.93 5.26 -4.85
CA ALA A 61 -2.22 3.85 -4.55
C ALA A 61 -3.15 3.22 -5.60
N VAL A 62 -4.16 3.96 -6.05
CA VAL A 62 -5.11 3.48 -7.07
C VAL A 62 -4.51 3.53 -8.48
N GLN A 63 -3.71 4.55 -8.81
CA GLN A 63 -3.14 4.72 -10.15
C GLN A 63 -1.90 3.85 -10.40
N VAL A 64 -1.08 3.63 -9.36
CA VAL A 64 0.18 2.88 -9.40
C VAL A 64 -0.02 1.43 -8.90
N ALA A 65 -1.16 1.13 -8.28
CA ALA A 65 -1.58 -0.20 -7.83
C ALA A 65 -0.62 -0.88 -6.84
N TYR A 66 -0.06 -0.13 -5.89
CA TYR A 66 0.70 -0.74 -4.79
C TYR A 66 -0.23 -1.20 -3.65
N PRO A 67 0.03 -2.37 -3.02
CA PRO A 67 -0.82 -2.89 -1.96
C PRO A 67 -0.64 -2.07 -0.67
N LEU A 68 -1.71 -1.41 -0.24
CA LEU A 68 -1.77 -0.70 1.04
C LEU A 68 -2.31 -1.63 2.13
N ASN A 69 -1.65 -1.63 3.28
CA ASN A 69 -2.00 -2.47 4.42
C ASN A 69 -2.20 -1.59 5.66
N LEU A 70 -3.36 -1.72 6.31
CA LEU A 70 -3.63 -1.14 7.61
C LEU A 70 -3.59 -2.24 8.66
N VAL A 71 -2.71 -2.13 9.64
CA VAL A 71 -2.65 -3.03 10.79
C VAL A 71 -3.22 -2.32 12.00
N VAL A 72 -4.06 -3.04 12.75
CA VAL A 72 -4.49 -2.63 14.09
C VAL A 72 -4.18 -3.78 15.03
N PHE A 73 -3.58 -3.47 16.18
CA PHE A 73 -3.13 -4.50 17.12
C PHE A 73 -3.29 -4.10 18.60
N GLN A 74 -3.42 -5.11 19.45
CA GLN A 74 -3.46 -5.03 20.92
C GLN A 74 -2.51 -6.10 21.47
N GLY A 75 -1.33 -5.70 21.94
CA GLY A 75 -0.24 -6.65 22.21
C GLY A 75 0.12 -7.41 20.93
N SER A 76 0.24 -8.74 21.02
CA SER A 76 0.54 -9.59 19.86
C SER A 76 -0.65 -9.81 18.91
N ARG A 77 -1.88 -9.50 19.34
CA ARG A 77 -3.08 -9.76 18.54
C ARG A 77 -3.25 -8.68 17.48
N PHE A 78 -3.48 -9.07 16.23
CA PHE A 78 -3.64 -8.13 15.13
C PHE A 78 -4.79 -8.43 14.19
N VAL A 79 -5.18 -7.40 13.46
CA VAL A 79 -5.93 -7.48 12.22
C VAL A 79 -5.27 -6.58 11.17
N ARG A 80 -5.06 -7.13 9.98
CA ARG A 80 -4.48 -6.46 8.80
C ARG A 80 -5.53 -6.35 7.70
N TYR A 81 -5.91 -5.13 7.35
CA TYR A 81 -6.77 -4.82 6.21
C TYR A 81 -5.91 -4.55 4.99
N ARG A 82 -6.22 -5.22 3.88
CA ARG A 82 -5.45 -5.15 2.63
C ARG A 82 -6.25 -4.42 1.57
N VAL A 83 -5.61 -3.50 0.85
CA VAL A 83 -6.18 -2.78 -0.28
C VAL A 83 -5.26 -2.95 -1.49
N PRO A 84 -5.63 -3.76 -2.50
CA PRO A 84 -6.81 -4.62 -2.54
C PRO A 84 -6.64 -5.89 -1.68
N GLY A 85 -7.75 -6.50 -1.23
CA GLY A 85 -7.73 -7.83 -0.61
C GLY A 85 -8.68 -8.01 0.58
N ALA A 86 -8.71 -9.24 1.11
CA ALA A 86 -9.44 -9.57 2.32
C ALA A 86 -8.61 -9.27 3.58
N ALA A 87 -9.29 -8.89 4.66
CA ALA A 87 -8.66 -8.72 5.95
C ALA A 87 -8.13 -10.07 6.50
N VAL A 88 -7.02 -9.99 7.23
CA VAL A 88 -6.34 -11.11 7.89
C VAL A 88 -6.29 -10.80 9.38
N ALA A 89 -6.50 -11.79 10.22
CA ALA A 89 -6.36 -11.64 11.67
C ALA A 89 -5.57 -12.81 12.25
N GLY A 90 -4.90 -12.56 13.37
CA GLY A 90 -4.09 -13.55 14.06
C GLY A 90 -3.34 -12.96 15.25
N ASP A 91 -2.32 -13.69 15.68
CA ASP A 91 -1.36 -13.27 16.69
C ASP A 91 0.04 -13.30 16.04
N SER A 92 0.88 -12.33 16.39
CA SER A 92 2.21 -12.10 15.83
C SER A 92 3.21 -11.82 16.95
N PRO A 93 4.33 -12.55 17.06
CA PRO A 93 5.39 -12.22 18.00
C PRO A 93 6.11 -10.91 17.66
N GLU A 94 6.14 -10.48 16.40
CA GLU A 94 6.75 -9.23 15.93
C GLU A 94 6.06 -8.00 16.54
N LEU A 95 4.78 -8.11 16.91
CA LEU A 95 4.02 -7.01 17.53
C LEU A 95 4.11 -7.02 19.07
N ALA A 96 4.80 -7.97 19.67
CA ALA A 96 4.82 -8.16 21.12
C ALA A 96 5.49 -7.00 21.87
N ASP A 97 6.43 -6.30 21.23
CA ASP A 97 7.11 -5.12 21.78
C ASP A 97 6.34 -3.80 21.52
N GLY A 98 5.18 -3.89 20.86
CA GLY A 98 4.32 -2.76 20.53
C GLY A 98 4.73 -1.98 19.28
N GLN A 99 5.70 -2.46 18.51
CA GLN A 99 6.17 -1.81 17.29
C GLN A 99 6.09 -2.76 16.09
N LEU A 100 6.24 -2.19 14.90
CA LEU A 100 6.41 -2.94 13.66
C LEU A 100 7.43 -2.20 12.82
N THR A 101 8.52 -2.87 12.51
CA THR A 101 9.63 -2.29 11.73
C THR A 101 9.59 -2.75 10.28
N ALA A 102 10.33 -2.06 9.42
CA ALA A 102 10.42 -2.41 8.00
C ALA A 102 11.01 -3.82 7.76
N ASP A 103 11.96 -4.24 8.59
CA ASP A 103 12.66 -5.52 8.45
C ASP A 103 11.77 -6.71 8.84
N GLU A 104 10.71 -6.48 9.63
CA GLU A 104 9.77 -7.51 10.09
C GLU A 104 8.61 -7.73 9.10
N LEU A 105 8.39 -6.81 8.15
CA LEU A 105 7.22 -6.83 7.28
C LEU A 105 7.09 -8.08 6.41
N ASP A 106 8.20 -8.69 6.01
CA ASP A 106 8.18 -9.91 5.20
C ASP A 106 7.69 -11.11 6.03
N ALA A 107 8.20 -11.27 7.26
CA ALA A 107 7.78 -12.32 8.18
C ALA A 107 6.32 -12.11 8.60
N PHE A 108 6.02 -10.92 9.14
CA PHE A 108 4.67 -10.51 9.52
C PHE A 108 3.68 -10.64 8.36
N GLY A 109 4.12 -10.35 7.14
CA GLY A 109 3.35 -10.46 5.90
C GLY A 109 2.68 -11.82 5.68
N GLN A 110 3.32 -12.90 6.13
CA GLN A 110 2.84 -14.28 5.98
C GLN A 110 1.92 -14.74 7.11
N GLU A 111 1.79 -13.94 8.17
CA GLU A 111 1.07 -14.35 9.37
C GLU A 111 -0.44 -14.12 9.29
N GLY A 112 -1.13 -14.87 10.14
CA GLY A 112 -2.57 -14.81 10.34
C GLY A 112 -3.36 -15.67 9.38
N SER A 113 -4.67 -15.56 9.49
CA SER A 113 -5.64 -16.26 8.65
C SER A 113 -6.75 -15.30 8.22
N ALA A 114 -7.60 -15.72 7.27
CA ALA A 114 -8.71 -14.90 6.82
C ALA A 114 -9.56 -14.44 8.01
N ALA A 115 -9.81 -13.13 8.11
CA ALA A 115 -10.60 -12.58 9.20
C ALA A 115 -12.06 -13.04 9.12
N ALA A 116 -12.73 -13.09 10.27
CA ALA A 116 -14.14 -13.46 10.37
C ALA A 116 -15.04 -12.55 9.53
N ALA A 117 -16.20 -13.07 9.14
CA ALA A 117 -17.21 -12.31 8.43
C ALA A 117 -17.58 -11.03 9.21
N GLY A 118 -17.67 -9.90 8.48
CA GLY A 118 -17.96 -8.59 9.06
C GLY A 118 -16.73 -7.73 9.34
N VAL A 119 -15.53 -8.32 9.49
CA VAL A 119 -14.26 -7.60 9.63
C VAL A 119 -13.85 -7.02 8.28
N ARG A 120 -14.00 -5.71 8.11
CA ARG A 120 -13.77 -5.04 6.82
C ARG A 120 -13.49 -3.56 6.97
N ILE A 121 -12.96 -2.98 5.89
CA ILE A 121 -12.99 -1.53 5.69
C ILE A 121 -14.44 -1.14 5.36
N VAL A 122 -15.02 -0.29 6.20
CA VAL A 122 -16.39 0.23 6.08
C VAL A 122 -16.40 1.51 5.25
N THR A 123 -15.36 2.34 5.38
CA THR A 123 -15.21 3.58 4.63
C THR A 123 -13.74 3.78 4.30
N LEU A 124 -13.47 4.14 3.05
CA LEU A 124 -12.15 4.48 2.56
C LEU A 124 -12.30 5.73 1.68
N VAL A 125 -11.86 6.87 2.20
CA VAL A 125 -11.82 8.14 1.46
C VAL A 125 -10.43 8.76 1.64
N THR A 126 -10.18 9.87 0.93
CA THR A 126 -8.85 10.46 0.76
C THR A 126 -8.04 10.64 2.05
N ASP A 127 -8.70 11.02 3.14
CA ASP A 127 -8.09 11.39 4.41
C ASP A 127 -8.65 10.61 5.59
N ARG A 128 -9.55 9.65 5.35
CA ARG A 128 -10.21 8.89 6.41
C ARG A 128 -10.43 7.42 6.06
N ILE A 129 -10.13 6.57 7.03
CA ILE A 129 -10.40 5.13 6.99
C ILE A 129 -11.31 4.79 8.18
N ARG A 130 -12.40 4.06 7.92
CA ARG A 130 -13.22 3.46 8.97
C ARG A 130 -13.22 1.95 8.81
N ILE A 131 -12.95 1.24 9.89
CA ILE A 131 -12.86 -0.22 9.91
C ILE A 131 -13.77 -0.81 10.99
N ALA A 132 -14.23 -2.04 10.75
CA ALA A 132 -14.90 -2.87 11.74
C ALA A 132 -13.93 -3.95 12.23
N LEU A 133 -13.66 -3.97 13.55
CA LEU A 133 -12.69 -4.87 14.17
C LEU A 133 -13.28 -6.27 14.43
N PRO A 134 -12.43 -7.31 14.51
CA PRO A 134 -12.82 -8.61 15.04
C PRO A 134 -13.34 -8.52 16.48
N ALA A 135 -14.28 -9.39 16.86
CA ALA A 135 -14.82 -9.46 18.22
C ALA A 135 -13.76 -9.76 19.30
N GLY A 136 -12.59 -10.29 18.91
CA GLY A 136 -11.46 -10.52 19.80
C GLY A 136 -10.75 -9.25 20.27
N PHE A 137 -11.03 -8.08 19.71
CA PHE A 137 -10.51 -6.80 20.22
C PHE A 137 -11.37 -6.33 21.39
N THR A 138 -10.73 -6.09 22.53
CA THR A 138 -11.39 -5.67 23.77
C THR A 138 -11.18 -4.19 24.04
N ALA A 139 -11.86 -3.66 25.05
CA ALA A 139 -11.58 -2.32 25.55
C ALA A 139 -10.12 -2.24 26.01
N GLY A 140 -9.43 -1.14 25.70
CA GLY A 140 -8.05 -0.92 26.12
C GLY A 140 -7.13 -0.29 25.07
N PRO A 141 -5.83 -0.15 25.42
CA PRO A 141 -4.81 0.42 24.55
C PRO A 141 -4.69 -0.36 23.25
N THR A 142 -4.60 0.36 22.13
CA THR A 142 -4.57 -0.20 20.79
C THR A 142 -3.69 0.68 19.91
N THR A 143 -2.96 0.07 19.00
CA THR A 143 -2.08 0.78 18.07
C THR A 143 -2.48 0.47 16.63
N ALA A 144 -2.33 1.45 15.75
CA ALA A 144 -2.51 1.27 14.31
C ALA A 144 -1.29 1.78 13.54
N ILE A 145 -0.96 1.08 12.46
CA ILE A 145 0.12 1.41 11.52
C ILE A 145 -0.37 1.15 10.10
N LEU A 146 -0.05 2.06 9.18
CA LEU A 146 -0.18 1.84 7.75
C LEU A 146 1.16 1.50 7.15
N TYR A 147 1.17 0.57 6.19
CA TYR A 147 2.35 0.32 5.39
C TYR A 147 2.01 -0.06 3.95
N ALA A 148 2.97 0.19 3.05
CA ALA A 148 2.95 -0.25 1.67
C ALA A 148 4.24 -0.98 1.36
N VAL A 149 4.14 -2.12 0.67
CA VAL A 149 5.31 -2.86 0.18
C VAL A 149 5.53 -2.46 -1.28
N LEU A 150 6.59 -1.69 -1.53
CA LEU A 150 7.00 -1.24 -2.86
C LEU A 150 8.22 -2.05 -3.35
N PRO A 151 8.50 -2.09 -4.67
CA PRO A 151 9.64 -2.86 -5.21
C PRO A 151 11.01 -2.46 -4.66
N ASP A 152 11.20 -1.17 -4.36
CA ASP A 152 12.50 -0.64 -3.92
C ASP A 152 12.67 -0.70 -2.39
N SER A 153 11.62 -0.35 -1.64
CA SER A 153 11.64 -0.33 -0.18
C SER A 153 10.23 -0.20 0.38
N PRO A 154 9.89 -0.88 1.50
CA PRO A 154 8.61 -0.64 2.16
C PRO A 154 8.53 0.76 2.77
N VAL A 155 7.32 1.28 2.85
CA VAL A 155 7.02 2.55 3.51
C VAL A 155 6.04 2.30 4.65
N LEU A 156 6.35 2.80 5.84
CA LEU A 156 5.49 2.72 7.02
C LEU A 156 5.08 4.14 7.44
N SER A 157 3.85 4.27 7.93
CA SER A 157 3.43 5.47 8.65
C SER A 157 4.03 5.51 10.05
N ASN A 158 3.89 6.65 10.72
CA ASN A 158 4.00 6.68 12.16
C ASN A 158 2.97 5.73 12.80
N PRO A 159 3.31 5.06 13.92
CA PRO A 159 2.31 4.41 14.75
C PRO A 159 1.40 5.46 15.37
N ILE A 160 0.14 5.08 15.59
CA ILE A 160 -0.80 5.89 16.35
C ILE A 160 -1.48 5.04 17.42
N ASP A 161 -1.38 5.52 18.65
CA ASP A 161 -2.00 4.89 19.80
C ASP A 161 -3.37 5.51 20.08
N PHE A 162 -4.33 4.66 20.44
CA PHE A 162 -5.67 5.07 20.83
C PHE A 162 -6.26 4.04 21.81
N THR A 163 -7.40 4.39 22.40
CA THR A 163 -8.11 3.49 23.32
C THR A 163 -9.41 3.02 22.67
N LEU A 164 -9.64 1.71 22.71
CA LEU A 164 -10.93 1.13 22.39
C LEU A 164 -11.86 1.18 23.62
N PRO A 165 -13.13 1.59 23.45
CA PRO A 165 -14.11 1.61 24.53
C PRO A 165 -14.62 0.20 24.90
#